data_AF-A0A914FVJ3-F1
#
_entry.id   AF-A0A914FVJ3-F1
#
_cell.length_a   1.000
_cell.length_b   1.000
_cell.length_c   1.000
_cell.angle_alpha   90.00
_cell.angle_beta   90.00
_cell.angle_gamma   90.00
#
_symmetry.space_group_name_H-M   'P 1'
#
loop_
_entity.id
_entity.type
_entity.pdbx_description
1 polymer ?
#
loop_
_entity_poly.entity_id
_entity_poly.type
_entity_poly.pdbx_seq_one_letter_code
_entity_poly.pdbx_strand_id
1 'polypeptide(L)'
;MEYLNRFKSSIHSVAAQVTDTVTQALPGNPIFREYECHEVVATAGPGLAWKIFRGTKNSNKQAVSIWLFDKKYCEKWPRQDKDAFPELLKRGISQLTRLRHPRLLIVEHSLEESRDTFAFCTEPVFASLSNIFGEDSNSQGNFKNEDLKLEDIEIRHGLFQLGEALAFLHNDAKLLHGNICPSSIIISEKGAWKLAGFDFCILGTPNANGQVLLQFFLP
;
A
#
# COMPACT_ATOMS: atom_id res chain seq x y z
N MET A 1 -14.64 2.13 24.14
CA MET A 1 -15.51 2.88 23.19
C MET A 1 -15.15 4.38 23.10
N GLU A 2 -14.30 4.94 23.97
CA GLU A 2 -13.96 6.38 23.94
C GLU A 2 -12.66 6.75 23.19
N TYR A 3 -11.81 5.79 22.83
CA TYR A 3 -10.50 6.06 22.21
C TYR A 3 -10.57 6.60 20.76
N LEU A 4 -11.67 6.34 20.04
CA LEU A 4 -11.90 6.85 18.68
C LEU A 4 -12.32 8.34 18.63
N ASN A 5 -12.70 8.93 19.76
CA ASN A 5 -13.24 10.30 19.78
C ASN A 5 -12.17 11.39 19.85
N ARG A 6 -10.94 11.10 20.32
CA ARG A 6 -9.81 12.03 20.23
C ARG A 6 -9.28 12.21 18.81
N PHE A 7 -9.47 11.21 17.94
CA PHE A 7 -9.07 11.27 16.53
C PHE A 7 -9.88 12.29 15.73
N LYS A 8 -11.15 12.51 16.06
CA LYS A 8 -12.06 13.36 15.26
C LYS A 8 -11.73 14.86 15.31
N SER A 9 -11.20 15.37 16.42
CA SER A 9 -11.03 16.81 16.62
C SER A 9 -9.81 17.41 15.90
N SER A 10 -8.77 16.60 15.65
CA SER A 10 -7.55 17.07 14.95
C SER A 10 -7.64 17.00 13.42
N ILE A 11 -8.71 16.38 12.89
CA ILE A 11 -8.93 16.16 11.45
C ILE A 11 -9.48 17.41 10.75
N HIS A 12 -10.19 18.28 11.48
CA HIS A 12 -10.90 19.42 10.87
C HIS A 12 -9.99 20.52 10.30
N SER A 13 -8.78 20.73 10.82
CA SER A 13 -7.87 21.77 10.29
C SER A 13 -6.97 21.29 9.14
N VAL A 14 -6.75 19.97 9.01
CA VAL A 14 -5.95 19.35 7.94
C VAL A 14 -6.74 19.24 6.62
N ALA A 15 -8.07 19.13 6.72
CA ALA A 15 -8.98 19.04 5.58
C ALA A 15 -8.89 20.22 4.59
N ALA A 16 -8.49 21.42 5.04
CA ALA A 16 -8.47 22.63 4.22
C ALA A 16 -7.23 22.78 3.30
N GLN A 17 -6.13 22.06 3.57
CA GLN A 17 -4.92 22.08 2.72
C GLN A 17 -4.84 20.87 1.79
N VAL A 18 -5.52 19.76 2.12
CA VAL A 18 -5.59 18.54 1.30
C VAL A 18 -6.39 18.77 0.01
N THR A 19 -7.29 19.76 -0.01
CA THR A 19 -8.11 20.16 -1.16
C THR A 19 -7.32 20.55 -2.41
N ASP A 20 -6.12 21.13 -2.31
CA ASP A 20 -5.41 21.61 -3.51
C ASP A 20 -4.73 20.48 -4.31
N THR A 21 -4.27 19.42 -3.64
CA THR A 21 -3.70 18.24 -4.33
C THR A 21 -4.79 17.29 -4.84
N VAL A 22 -5.91 17.23 -4.11
CA VAL A 22 -7.14 16.50 -4.50
C VAL A 22 -7.77 17.12 -5.76
N THR A 23 -7.71 18.43 -5.96
CA THR A 23 -8.46 19.04 -7.08
C THR A 23 -7.76 18.95 -8.45
N GLN A 24 -6.43 18.86 -8.51
CA GLN A 24 -5.71 18.86 -9.80
C GLN A 24 -5.44 17.47 -10.41
N ALA A 25 -5.36 16.41 -9.60
CA ALA A 25 -4.96 15.07 -10.08
C ALA A 25 -6.12 14.07 -10.24
N LEU A 26 -7.30 14.35 -9.68
CA LEU A 26 -8.35 13.34 -9.49
C LEU A 26 -9.30 13.08 -10.68
N PRO A 27 -9.74 14.02 -11.53
CA PRO A 27 -10.84 13.71 -12.45
C PRO A 27 -10.48 12.80 -13.65
N GLY A 28 -9.20 12.44 -13.84
CA GLY A 28 -8.74 11.72 -15.03
C GLY A 28 -8.73 10.20 -14.94
N ASN A 29 -8.62 9.61 -13.75
CA ASN A 29 -8.55 8.16 -13.59
C ASN A 29 -9.97 7.55 -13.52
N PRO A 30 -10.28 6.44 -14.24
CA PRO A 30 -11.64 5.92 -14.27
C PRO A 30 -12.14 5.44 -12.89
N ILE A 31 -11.25 5.17 -11.94
CA ILE A 31 -11.60 4.66 -10.61
C ILE A 31 -12.54 5.62 -9.86
N PHE A 32 -12.39 6.93 -10.11
CA PHE A 32 -13.18 7.96 -9.45
C PHE A 32 -14.63 8.04 -9.96
N ARG A 33 -15.00 7.24 -10.96
CA ARG A 33 -16.41 7.02 -11.34
C ARG A 33 -17.14 6.19 -10.30
N GLU A 34 -16.44 5.24 -9.69
CA GLU A 34 -17.00 4.28 -8.72
C GLU A 34 -16.70 4.61 -7.27
N TYR A 35 -15.67 5.42 -7.02
CA TYR A 35 -15.18 5.72 -5.68
C TYR A 35 -15.03 7.21 -5.45
N GLU A 36 -15.47 7.63 -4.27
CA GLU A 36 -15.25 8.97 -3.72
C GLU A 36 -13.94 8.97 -2.93
N CYS A 37 -13.08 9.94 -3.19
CA CYS A 37 -11.77 10.10 -2.58
C CYS A 37 -11.82 11.19 -1.50
N HIS A 38 -11.27 10.90 -0.32
CA HIS A 38 -11.24 11.80 0.83
C HIS A 38 -9.80 12.21 1.17
N GLU A 39 -9.47 12.31 2.46
CA GLU A 39 -8.13 12.66 2.91
C GLU A 39 -7.09 11.57 2.63
N VAL A 40 -5.84 11.98 2.45
CA VAL A 40 -4.71 11.05 2.46
C VAL A 40 -4.54 10.52 3.88
N VAL A 41 -4.33 9.21 4.02
CA VAL A 41 -4.11 8.54 5.30
C VAL A 41 -2.69 7.98 5.44
N ALA A 42 -2.02 7.67 4.32
CA ALA A 42 -0.72 6.98 4.35
C ALA A 42 0.05 7.11 3.03
N THR A 43 1.32 6.69 3.07
CA THR A 43 2.15 6.43 1.89
C THR A 43 2.83 5.05 2.01
N ALA A 44 3.12 4.40 0.89
CA ALA A 44 3.67 3.05 0.91
C ALA A 44 4.36 2.63 -0.40
N GLY A 45 4.90 1.41 -0.38
CA GLY A 45 5.56 0.77 -1.51
C GLY A 45 6.96 1.32 -1.81
N PRO A 46 7.54 0.95 -2.96
CA PRO A 46 8.88 1.39 -3.36
C PRO A 46 8.98 2.92 -3.39
N GLY A 47 9.94 3.49 -2.66
CA GLY A 47 10.15 4.94 -2.60
C GLY A 47 8.99 5.75 -2.01
N LEU A 48 8.05 5.09 -1.29
CA LEU A 48 6.80 5.69 -0.80
C LEU A 48 5.99 6.36 -1.92
N ALA A 49 6.08 5.80 -3.13
CA ALA A 49 5.51 6.38 -4.33
C ALA A 49 3.97 6.34 -4.34
N TRP A 50 3.36 5.39 -3.61
CA TRP A 50 1.91 5.34 -3.47
C TRP A 50 1.43 6.32 -2.41
N LYS A 51 0.51 7.20 -2.79
CA LYS A 51 -0.34 7.95 -1.84
C LYS A 51 -1.62 7.16 -1.60
N ILE A 52 -1.99 7.00 -0.34
CA ILE A 52 -3.15 6.20 0.07
C ILE A 52 -4.20 7.15 0.64
N PHE A 53 -5.37 7.16 0.03
CA PHE A 53 -6.50 7.99 0.42
C PHE A 53 -7.56 7.14 1.11
N ARG A 54 -8.22 7.72 2.10
CA ARG A 54 -9.52 7.20 2.55
C ARG A 54 -10.50 7.34 1.39
N GLY A 55 -11.29 6.30 1.15
CA GLY A 55 -12.24 6.27 0.05
C GLY A 55 -13.57 5.67 0.46
N THR A 56 -14.58 5.90 -0.38
CA THR A 56 -15.91 5.29 -0.22
C THR A 56 -16.44 4.86 -1.57
N LYS A 57 -16.89 3.60 -1.67
CA LYS A 57 -17.53 3.10 -2.89
C LYS A 57 -18.91 3.72 -3.06
N ASN A 58 -19.19 4.29 -4.23
CA ASN A 58 -20.41 5.06 -4.48
C ASN A 58 -21.68 4.22 -4.36
N SER A 59 -21.65 2.96 -4.79
CA SER A 59 -22.83 2.10 -4.89
C SER A 59 -23.40 1.63 -3.55
N ASN A 60 -22.53 1.33 -2.59
CA ASN A 60 -22.92 0.71 -1.31
C ASN A 60 -22.36 1.46 -0.08
N LYS A 61 -21.65 2.56 -0.30
CA LYS A 61 -20.99 3.35 0.75
C LYS A 61 -19.97 2.55 1.58
N GLN A 62 -19.44 1.46 1.02
CA GLN A 62 -18.37 0.69 1.64
C GLN A 62 -17.10 1.53 1.75
N ALA A 63 -16.51 1.58 2.94
CA ALA A 63 -15.21 2.19 3.16
C ALA A 63 -14.12 1.37 2.45
N VAL A 64 -13.21 2.07 1.79
CA VAL A 64 -12.06 1.50 1.08
C VAL A 64 -10.84 2.40 1.25
N SER A 65 -9.68 1.95 0.78
CA SER A 65 -8.54 2.82 0.55
C SER A 65 -8.18 2.88 -0.93
N ILE A 66 -8.01 4.09 -1.43
CA ILE A 66 -7.65 4.36 -2.82
C ILE A 66 -6.16 4.64 -2.86
N TRP A 67 -5.43 3.83 -3.61
CA TRP A 67 -4.00 4.00 -3.82
C TRP A 67 -3.80 4.76 -5.12
N LEU A 68 -2.97 5.80 -5.11
CA LEU A 68 -2.72 6.66 -6.26
C LEU A 68 -1.22 6.89 -6.44
N PHE A 69 -0.74 6.67 -7.66
CA PHE A 69 0.61 7.03 -8.09
C PHE A 69 0.51 8.05 -9.23
N ASP A 70 1.20 9.18 -9.07
CA ASP A 70 1.33 10.21 -10.11
C ASP A 70 2.63 9.95 -10.90
N LYS A 71 2.50 9.71 -12.21
CA LYS A 71 3.63 9.43 -13.10
C LYS A 71 4.62 10.60 -13.19
N LYS A 72 4.22 11.83 -12.81
CA LYS A 72 5.13 12.98 -12.68
C LYS A 72 6.20 12.77 -11.61
N TYR A 73 5.99 11.85 -10.67
CA TYR A 73 7.00 11.45 -9.67
C TYR A 73 8.35 11.06 -10.33
N CYS A 74 8.28 10.39 -11.49
CA CYS A 74 9.47 9.97 -12.24
C CYS A 74 9.83 10.94 -13.39
N GLU A 75 9.24 12.14 -13.48
CA GLU A 75 9.33 12.98 -14.68
C GLU A 75 10.78 13.33 -15.04
N LYS A 76 11.59 13.61 -14.02
CA LYS A 76 13.00 14.02 -14.10
C LYS A 76 13.99 12.85 -14.07
N TRP A 77 13.50 11.61 -14.01
CA TRP A 77 14.37 10.43 -13.94
C TRP A 77 15.00 10.12 -15.30
N PRO A 78 16.13 9.39 -15.34
CA PRO A 78 16.63 8.81 -16.57
C PRO A 78 15.53 8.00 -17.28
N ARG A 79 15.48 8.06 -18.61
CA ARG A 79 14.39 7.46 -19.41
C ARG A 79 14.17 5.98 -19.07
N GLN A 80 15.25 5.23 -18.89
CA GLN A 80 15.19 3.80 -18.54
C GLN A 80 14.44 3.57 -17.23
N ASP A 81 14.77 4.34 -16.18
CA ASP A 81 14.13 4.19 -14.86
C ASP A 81 12.70 4.75 -14.85
N LYS A 82 12.47 5.81 -15.61
CA LYS A 82 11.13 6.43 -15.79
C LYS A 82 10.14 5.46 -16.41
N ASP A 83 10.59 4.60 -17.33
CA ASP A 83 9.75 3.58 -17.97
C ASP A 83 9.69 2.30 -17.10
N ALA A 84 10.80 1.90 -16.47
CA ALA A 84 10.87 0.67 -15.69
C ALA A 84 10.12 0.72 -14.35
N PHE A 85 10.13 1.86 -13.65
CA PHE A 85 9.53 1.97 -12.32
C PHE A 85 8.00 1.85 -12.34
N PRO A 86 7.25 2.49 -13.27
CA PRO A 86 5.82 2.24 -13.42
C PRO A 86 5.49 0.77 -13.72
N GLU A 87 6.27 0.09 -14.56
CA GLU A 87 6.07 -1.34 -14.85
C GLU A 87 6.30 -2.22 -13.63
N LEU A 88 7.30 -1.88 -12.81
CA LEU A 88 7.57 -2.52 -11.52
C LEU A 88 6.35 -2.43 -10.59
N LEU A 89 5.76 -1.24 -10.44
CA LEU A 89 4.56 -1.02 -9.64
C LEU A 89 3.36 -1.82 -10.17
N LYS A 90 3.12 -1.81 -11.49
CA LYS A 90 2.03 -2.58 -12.11
C LYS A 90 2.18 -4.08 -11.85
N ARG A 91 3.40 -4.60 -11.96
CA ARG A 91 3.71 -6.00 -11.64
C ARG A 91 3.37 -6.33 -10.20
N GLY A 92 3.74 -5.48 -9.25
CA GLY A 92 3.43 -5.66 -7.84
C GLY A 92 1.93 -5.78 -7.56
N ILE A 93 1.14 -4.87 -8.12
CA ILE A 93 -0.32 -4.88 -7.93
C ILE A 93 -0.97 -6.08 -8.63
N SER A 94 -0.51 -6.44 -9.83
CA SER A 94 -0.99 -7.64 -10.54
C SER A 94 -0.79 -8.91 -9.71
N GLN A 95 0.39 -9.06 -9.10
CA GLN A 95 0.69 -10.20 -8.22
C GLN A 95 -0.18 -10.19 -6.96
N LEU A 96 -0.28 -9.05 -6.27
CA LEU A 96 -1.11 -8.92 -5.07
C LEU A 96 -2.58 -9.24 -5.36
N THR A 97 -3.11 -8.78 -6.51
CA THR A 97 -4.49 -9.00 -6.94
C THR A 97 -4.82 -10.48 -7.16
N ARG A 98 -3.83 -11.34 -7.41
CA ARG A 98 -4.02 -12.78 -7.62
C ARG A 98 -3.96 -13.59 -6.33
N LEU A 99 -3.42 -13.01 -5.26
CA LEU A 99 -3.26 -13.68 -3.97
C LEU A 99 -4.49 -13.45 -3.09
N ARG A 100 -4.86 -14.47 -2.30
CA ARG A 100 -6.00 -14.43 -1.38
C ARG A 100 -5.62 -15.09 -0.07
N HIS A 101 -5.31 -14.28 0.94
CA HIS A 101 -5.01 -14.75 2.28
C HIS A 101 -5.31 -13.64 3.31
N PRO A 102 -5.83 -13.95 4.51
CA PRO A 102 -6.21 -12.92 5.49
C PRO A 102 -5.09 -11.99 5.94
N ARG A 103 -3.82 -12.43 5.81
CA ARG A 103 -2.61 -11.68 6.19
C ARG A 103 -1.93 -10.95 5.03
N LEU A 104 -2.48 -11.04 3.83
CA LEU A 104 -2.07 -10.21 2.70
C LEU A 104 -3.08 -9.07 2.53
N LEU A 105 -2.61 -7.93 2.02
CA LEU A 105 -3.50 -6.81 1.72
C LEU A 105 -4.46 -7.19 0.60
N ILE A 106 -5.76 -7.02 0.84
CA ILE A 106 -6.78 -7.42 -0.14
C ILE A 106 -7.05 -6.28 -1.11
N VAL A 107 -6.84 -6.53 -2.40
CA VAL A 107 -7.26 -5.66 -3.50
C VAL A 107 -8.75 -5.89 -3.79
N GLU A 108 -9.55 -4.84 -3.65
CA GLU A 108 -10.99 -4.86 -3.92
C GLU A 108 -11.32 -4.37 -5.33
N HIS A 109 -10.55 -3.42 -5.85
CA HIS A 109 -10.58 -2.98 -7.24
C HIS A 109 -9.16 -3.06 -7.80
N SER A 110 -8.99 -3.86 -8.84
CA SER A 110 -7.75 -3.97 -9.63
C SER A 110 -7.23 -2.62 -10.14
N LEU A 111 -5.99 -2.62 -10.61
CA LEU A 111 -5.33 -1.42 -11.11
C LEU A 111 -6.00 -0.84 -12.36
N GLU A 112 -6.26 0.47 -12.32
CA GLU A 112 -6.66 1.28 -13.44
C GLU A 112 -5.58 2.32 -13.79
N GLU A 113 -5.29 2.40 -15.08
CA GLU A 113 -4.29 3.29 -15.64
C GLU A 113 -4.95 4.45 -16.40
N SER A 114 -4.50 5.66 -16.11
CA SER A 114 -4.78 6.86 -16.90
C SER A 114 -3.50 7.38 -17.57
N ARG A 115 -3.60 8.48 -18.30
CA ARG A 115 -2.41 9.14 -18.89
C ARG A 115 -1.37 9.47 -17.84
N ASP A 116 -1.81 10.02 -16.71
CA ASP A 116 -0.94 10.65 -15.71
C ASP A 116 -0.86 9.85 -14.40
N THR A 117 -1.74 8.88 -14.18
CA THR A 117 -1.84 8.19 -12.89
C THR A 117 -2.08 6.70 -13.00
N PHE A 118 -1.70 5.97 -11.95
CA PHE A 118 -2.22 4.65 -11.63
C PHE A 118 -3.06 4.72 -10.37
N ALA A 119 -4.17 3.99 -10.34
CA ALA A 119 -4.99 3.88 -9.15
C ALA A 119 -5.59 2.49 -8.95
N PHE A 120 -5.78 2.08 -7.70
CA PHE A 120 -6.50 0.84 -7.34
C PHE A 120 -7.15 0.99 -5.96
N CYS A 121 -8.01 0.05 -5.57
CA CYS A 121 -8.64 0.05 -4.25
C CYS A 121 -8.31 -1.20 -3.45
N THR A 122 -8.17 -1.03 -2.14
CA THR A 122 -7.97 -2.11 -1.17
C THR A 122 -9.01 -2.03 -0.05
N GLU A 123 -9.00 -3.04 0.81
CA GLU A 123 -9.59 -2.93 2.14
C GLU A 123 -9.09 -1.66 2.86
N PRO A 124 -9.87 -1.07 3.80
CA PRO A 124 -9.49 0.15 4.50
C PRO A 124 -8.14 0.06 5.21
N VAL A 125 -7.27 1.01 4.90
CA VAL A 125 -5.92 1.19 5.43
C VAL A 125 -5.89 2.29 6.48
N PHE A 126 -5.20 2.03 7.58
CA PHE A 126 -4.86 3.03 8.58
C PHE A 126 -3.52 3.69 8.26
N ALA A 127 -2.45 2.91 8.13
CA ALA A 127 -1.09 3.41 7.89
C ALA A 127 -0.18 2.33 7.28
N SER A 128 0.96 2.71 6.70
CA SER A 128 2.11 1.79 6.56
C SER A 128 3.01 1.87 7.80
N LEU A 129 3.86 0.87 8.03
CA LEU A 129 4.85 0.97 9.12
C LEU A 129 5.86 2.08 8.89
N SER A 130 6.22 2.40 7.63
CA SER A 130 7.07 3.56 7.33
C SER A 130 6.45 4.86 7.88
N ASN A 131 5.13 5.05 7.72
CA ASN A 131 4.47 6.24 8.28
C ASN A 131 4.47 6.24 9.82
N ILE A 132 4.32 5.08 10.46
CA ILE A 132 4.40 4.97 11.93
C ILE A 132 5.82 5.28 12.43
N PHE A 133 6.84 4.91 11.66
CA PHE A 133 8.24 5.19 12.01
C PHE A 133 8.69 6.61 11.61
N GLY A 134 7.82 7.41 11.00
CA GLY A 134 8.16 8.78 10.57
C GLY A 134 9.07 8.84 9.34
N GLU A 135 9.14 7.76 8.56
CA GLU A 135 9.80 7.75 7.26
C GLU A 135 8.90 8.45 6.24
N ASP A 136 8.96 9.77 6.17
CA ASP A 136 8.27 10.56 5.14
C ASP A 136 9.29 11.18 4.17
N SER A 137 9.61 10.45 3.09
CA SER A 137 10.59 10.89 2.09
C SER A 137 10.18 12.13 1.28
N ASN A 138 8.94 12.60 1.43
CA ASN A 138 8.43 13.79 0.75
C ASN A 138 7.35 14.43 1.63
N SER A 139 7.73 15.48 2.35
CA SER A 139 6.90 16.34 3.19
C SER A 139 5.86 17.15 2.41
N GLN A 140 4.98 16.46 1.67
CA GLN A 140 3.79 17.04 1.02
C GLN A 140 2.48 16.66 1.70
N GLY A 141 2.52 15.79 2.71
CA GLY A 141 1.45 15.70 3.69
C GLY A 141 2.03 15.80 5.08
N ASN A 142 1.41 16.61 5.93
CA ASN A 142 1.74 16.71 7.35
C ASN A 142 1.29 15.43 8.07
N PHE A 143 1.82 14.25 7.71
CA PHE A 143 1.54 12.96 8.36
C PHE A 143 2.40 12.76 9.61
N LYS A 144 2.57 13.83 10.38
CA LYS A 144 3.29 13.79 11.65
C LYS A 144 2.41 13.14 12.70
N ASN A 145 2.39 11.81 12.67
CA ASN A 145 1.92 10.98 13.76
C ASN A 145 3.03 10.86 14.82
N GLU A 146 3.56 11.99 15.30
CA GLU A 146 4.66 12.02 16.29
C GLU A 146 4.29 11.31 17.61
N ASP A 147 2.99 11.07 17.83
CA ASP A 147 2.45 10.37 18.99
C ASP A 147 2.11 8.88 18.74
N LEU A 148 2.21 8.36 17.52
CA LEU A 148 1.91 6.94 17.25
C LEU A 148 3.16 6.09 17.52
N LYS A 149 3.18 5.49 18.71
CA LYS A 149 4.15 4.45 19.06
C LYS A 149 3.44 3.11 19.19
N LEU A 150 3.99 2.11 18.54
CA LEU A 150 3.52 0.74 18.69
C LEU A 150 3.91 0.20 20.06
N GLU A 151 2.97 -0.46 20.72
CA GLU A 151 3.24 -1.20 21.95
C GLU A 151 3.86 -2.57 21.66
N ASP A 152 4.59 -3.13 22.63
CA ASP A 152 5.23 -4.44 22.50
C ASP A 152 4.27 -5.57 22.11
N ILE A 153 3.01 -5.48 22.53
CA ILE A 153 1.99 -6.45 22.17
C ILE A 153 1.58 -6.33 20.69
N GLU A 154 1.47 -5.12 20.18
CA GLU A 154 1.13 -4.84 18.78
C GLU A 154 2.26 -5.29 17.86
N ILE A 155 3.51 -5.04 18.24
CA ILE A 155 4.70 -5.48 17.50
C ILE A 155 4.72 -7.02 17.45
N ARG A 156 4.58 -7.69 18.60
CA ARG A 156 4.60 -9.17 18.66
C ARG A 156 3.47 -9.78 17.83
N HIS A 157 2.26 -9.24 17.95
CA HIS A 157 1.12 -9.73 17.18
C HIS A 157 1.28 -9.46 15.68
N GLY A 158 1.79 -8.29 15.31
CA GLY A 158 2.08 -7.92 13.93
C GLY A 158 3.12 -8.82 13.28
N LEU A 159 4.23 -9.10 13.98
CA LEU A 159 5.26 -10.04 13.51
C LEU A 159 4.71 -11.46 13.36
N PHE A 160 3.85 -11.91 14.26
CA PHE A 160 3.17 -13.20 14.14
C PHE A 160 2.31 -13.26 12.86
N GLN A 161 1.53 -12.22 12.59
CA GLN A 161 0.71 -12.10 11.37
C GLN A 161 1.56 -12.09 10.09
N LEU A 162 2.74 -11.46 10.11
CA LEU A 162 3.69 -11.52 9.00
C LEU A 162 4.28 -12.92 8.83
N GLY A 163 4.55 -13.64 9.92
CA GLY A 163 4.96 -15.04 9.89
C GLY A 163 3.93 -15.92 9.17
N GLU A 164 2.64 -15.74 9.48
CA GLU A 164 1.54 -16.43 8.79
C GLU A 164 1.49 -16.05 7.29
N ALA A 165 1.65 -14.77 6.94
CA ALA A 165 1.69 -14.32 5.56
C ALA A 165 2.83 -14.98 4.77
N LEU A 166 4.03 -15.04 5.34
CA LEU A 166 5.21 -15.62 4.71
C LEU A 166 5.11 -17.15 4.61
N ALA A 167 4.55 -17.81 5.63
CA ALA A 167 4.28 -19.23 5.58
C ALA A 167 3.36 -19.57 4.39
N PHE A 168 2.28 -18.81 4.21
CA PHE A 168 1.41 -18.94 3.04
C PHE A 168 2.15 -18.71 1.72
N LEU A 169 2.94 -17.63 1.63
CA LEU A 169 3.67 -17.32 0.39
C LEU A 169 4.65 -18.42 0.00
N HIS A 170 5.42 -18.94 0.95
CA HIS A 170 6.45 -19.94 0.68
C HIS A 170 5.84 -21.34 0.46
N ASN A 171 4.89 -21.75 1.31
CA ASN A 171 4.40 -23.11 1.32
C ASN A 171 3.29 -23.32 0.30
N ASP A 172 2.38 -22.37 0.14
CA ASP A 172 1.19 -22.52 -0.70
C ASP A 172 1.37 -21.83 -2.05
N ALA A 173 1.78 -20.56 -2.05
CA ALA A 173 1.89 -19.77 -3.28
C ALA A 173 3.20 -20.02 -4.05
N LYS A 174 4.21 -20.63 -3.41
CA LYS A 174 5.57 -20.84 -3.96
C LYS A 174 6.23 -19.53 -4.44
N LEU A 175 6.02 -18.44 -3.70
CA LEU A 175 6.50 -17.12 -4.03
C LEU A 175 7.45 -16.59 -2.97
N LEU A 176 8.53 -15.95 -3.39
CA LEU A 176 9.37 -15.09 -2.55
C LEU A 176 8.86 -13.66 -2.60
N HIS A 177 8.70 -13.02 -1.45
CA HIS A 177 8.27 -11.62 -1.40
C HIS A 177 9.30 -10.66 -2.01
N GLY A 178 10.59 -10.86 -1.68
CA GLY A 178 11.71 -10.13 -2.28
C GLY A 178 11.95 -8.71 -1.73
N ASN A 179 11.02 -8.13 -0.99
CA ASN A 179 11.17 -6.77 -0.43
C ASN A 179 10.33 -6.56 0.85
N ILE A 180 10.65 -7.29 1.93
CA ILE A 180 9.96 -7.07 3.22
C ILE A 180 10.60 -5.86 3.90
N CYS A 181 9.84 -4.78 4.03
CA CYS A 181 10.29 -3.55 4.66
C CYS A 181 9.10 -2.79 5.27
N PRO A 182 9.33 -1.73 6.07
CA PRO A 182 8.23 -0.99 6.69
C PRO A 182 7.20 -0.43 5.69
N SER A 183 7.62 -0.03 4.48
CA SER A 183 6.71 0.47 3.44
C SER A 183 5.92 -0.63 2.73
N SER A 184 6.27 -1.90 2.92
CA SER A 184 5.57 -3.07 2.39
C SER A 184 4.61 -3.70 3.41
N ILE A 185 4.53 -3.14 4.62
CA ILE A 185 3.68 -3.65 5.70
C ILE A 185 2.62 -2.60 6.02
N ILE A 186 1.36 -3.00 5.86
CA ILE A 186 0.20 -2.12 6.00
C ILE A 186 -0.60 -2.50 7.23
N ILE A 187 -0.98 -1.52 8.03
CA ILE A 187 -1.92 -1.67 9.13
C ILE A 187 -3.30 -1.31 8.58
N SER A 188 -4.24 -2.25 8.64
CA SER A 188 -5.63 -1.99 8.27
C SER A 188 -6.34 -1.13 9.33
N GLU A 189 -7.49 -0.55 9.00
CA GLU A 189 -8.30 0.18 10.00
C GLU A 189 -8.73 -0.68 11.20
N LYS A 190 -8.67 -2.01 11.06
CA LYS A 190 -8.96 -2.96 12.15
C LYS A 190 -7.72 -3.31 12.99
N GLY A 191 -6.56 -2.70 12.72
CA GLY A 191 -5.30 -2.93 13.43
C GLY A 191 -4.55 -4.20 13.00
N ALA A 192 -4.98 -4.88 11.93
CA ALA A 192 -4.25 -6.05 11.44
C ALA A 192 -3.10 -5.65 10.53
N TRP A 193 -1.93 -6.26 10.71
CA TRP A 193 -0.80 -6.14 9.81
C TRP A 193 -1.04 -7.02 8.58
N LYS A 194 -0.83 -6.42 7.42
CA LYS A 194 -1.05 -6.98 6.09
C LYS A 194 0.22 -6.82 5.28
N LEU A 195 0.69 -7.92 4.70
CA LEU A 195 1.82 -7.87 3.77
C LEU A 195 1.33 -7.40 2.39
N ALA A 196 2.00 -6.39 1.85
CA ALA A 196 1.83 -5.78 0.52
C ALA A 196 3.21 -5.60 -0.12
N GLY A 197 3.33 -4.86 -1.24
CA GLY A 197 4.64 -4.57 -1.84
C GLY A 197 5.27 -5.73 -2.60
N PHE A 198 4.46 -6.42 -3.41
CA PHE A 198 4.87 -7.58 -4.22
C PHE A 198 5.63 -7.21 -5.51
N ASP A 199 6.15 -5.99 -5.58
CA ASP A 199 6.82 -5.42 -6.76
C ASP A 199 8.03 -6.27 -7.17
N PHE A 200 8.75 -6.85 -6.21
CA PHE A 200 9.95 -7.65 -6.39
C PHE A 200 9.72 -9.15 -6.19
N CYS A 201 8.46 -9.60 -6.29
CA CYS A 201 8.11 -10.98 -6.02
C CYS A 201 8.63 -11.93 -7.12
N ILE A 202 9.17 -13.08 -6.72
CA ILE A 202 9.77 -14.07 -7.61
C ILE A 202 9.12 -15.44 -7.37
N LEU A 203 8.81 -16.16 -8.44
CA LEU A 203 8.34 -17.54 -8.38
C LEU A 203 9.50 -18.45 -7.98
N GLY A 204 9.31 -19.25 -6.93
CA GLY A 204 10.29 -20.23 -6.53
C GLY A 204 10.45 -21.31 -7.61
N THR A 205 11.70 -21.66 -7.93
CA THR A 205 11.99 -22.68 -8.94
C THR A 205 11.96 -24.07 -8.30
N PRO A 206 11.15 -25.01 -8.81
CA PRO A 206 11.19 -26.39 -8.35
C PRO A 206 12.52 -27.02 -8.78
N ASN A 207 13.22 -27.67 -7.85
CA ASN A 207 14.36 -28.52 -8.14
C ASN A 207 13.89 -29.89 -8.67
N ALA A 208 14.84 -30.72 -9.12
CA ALA A 208 14.57 -32.05 -9.68
C ALA A 208 13.80 -33.00 -8.74
N ASN A 209 13.76 -32.71 -7.43
CA ASN A 209 13.05 -33.50 -6.42
C ASN A 209 11.67 -32.89 -6.06
N GLY A 210 11.20 -31.87 -6.81
CA GLY A 210 9.95 -31.16 -6.54
C GLY A 210 10.01 -30.22 -5.33
N GLN A 211 11.19 -30.03 -4.71
CA GLN A 211 11.39 -29.05 -3.65
C GLN A 211 11.65 -27.68 -4.29
N VAL A 212 10.96 -26.66 -3.84
CA VAL A 212 11.17 -25.30 -4.34
C VAL A 212 12.48 -24.76 -3.77
N LEU A 213 13.48 -24.57 -4.61
CA LEU A 213 14.71 -23.88 -4.25
C LEU A 213 14.47 -22.38 -4.36
N LEU A 214 14.71 -21.68 -3.25
CA LEU A 214 14.74 -20.23 -3.19
C LEU A 214 16.11 -19.79 -3.70
N GLN A 215 16.31 -19.81 -5.02
CA GLN A 215 17.56 -19.32 -5.62
C GLN A 215 17.58 -17.80 -5.55
N PHE A 216 18.30 -17.25 -4.57
CA PHE A 216 18.64 -15.84 -4.53
C PHE A 216 19.61 -15.56 -5.68
N PHE A 217 19.13 -14.94 -6.76
CA PHE A 217 20.02 -14.24 -7.68
C PHE A 217 20.43 -12.94 -6.99
N LEU A 218 21.50 -13.01 -6.19
CA LEU A 218 22.29 -11.83 -5.90
C LEU A 218 23.14 -11.54 -7.14
N PRO A 219 23.17 -10.30 -7.66
CA PRO A 219 24.14 -9.90 -8.67
C PRO A 219 25.57 -9.96 -8.14
#